data_AF-E2B7E1-F1
#
_entry.id   AF-E2B7E1-F1
#
_cell.length_a   1.000
_cell.length_b   1.000
_cell.length_c   1.000
_cell.angle_alpha   90.00
_cell.angle_beta   90.00
_cell.angle_gamma   90.00
#
_symmetry.space_group_name_H-M   'P 1'
#
loop_
_entity.id
_entity.type
_entity.pdbx_description
1 polymer ?
#
loop_
_entity_poly.entity_id
_entity_poly.type
_entity_poly.pdbx_seq_one_letter_code
_entity_poly.pdbx_strand_id
1 'polypeptide(L)' 'DGALPHYGRDVRNYLNTVFPHRWIGRRGPIERPPRSPDLSHNDYFLWGHLKDRVYKTKPQNLDD' A
#
# COMPACT_ATOMS: atom_id res chain seq x y z
N ASP A 1 3.31 3.95 0.74
CA ASP A 1 4.00 3.79 2.03
C ASP A 1 5.52 3.84 1.92
N GLY A 2 6.14 3.47 0.78
CA GLY A 2 7.59 3.61 0.59
C GLY A 2 8.42 2.76 1.57
N ALA A 3 7.82 1.72 2.15
CA ALA A 3 8.46 0.82 3.09
C ALA A 3 9.68 0.12 2.46
N LEU A 4 10.64 -0.30 3.29
CA LEU A 4 11.91 -0.88 2.87
C LEU A 4 11.78 -1.98 1.80
N PRO A 5 10.84 -2.95 1.91
CA PRO A 5 10.64 -3.96 0.87
C PRO A 5 10.13 -3.39 -0.46
N HIS A 6 9.30 -2.34 -0.43
CA HIS A 6 8.73 -1.69 -1.62
C HIS A 6 9.69 -0.70 -2.30
N TYR A 7 10.84 -0.42 -1.68
CA TYR A 7 11.91 0.42 -2.24
C TYR A 7 13.05 -0.39 -2.90
N GLY A 8 12.96 -1.72 -2.85
CA GLY A 8 13.94 -2.62 -3.48
C GLY A 8 14.19 -2.26 -4.94
N ARG A 9 15.45 -2.38 -5.38
CA ARG A 9 15.82 -2.10 -6.78
C ARG A 9 15.09 -3.03 -7.74
N ASP A 10 14.98 -4.30 -7.39
CA ASP A 10 14.36 -5.32 -8.26
C ASP A 10 12.86 -5.06 -8.42
N VAL A 11 12.19 -4.65 -7.34
CA VAL A 11 10.78 -4.21 -7.38
C VAL A 11 10.61 -3.02 -8.32
N ARG A 12 11.47 -2.00 -8.22
CA ARG A 12 11.40 -0.81 -9.09
C ARG A 12 11.70 -1.13 -10.55
N ASN A 13 12.67 -2.00 -10.81
CA ASN A 13 12.98 -2.47 -12.16
C ASN A 13 11.79 -3.20 -12.77
N TYR A 14 11.18 -4.13 -12.02
CA TYR A 14 9.97 -4.82 -12.44
C TYR A 14 8.83 -3.83 -12.75
N LEU A 15 8.59 -2.86 -11.86
CA LEU A 15 7.55 -1.85 -12.06
C LEU A 15 7.82 -0.94 -13.27
N ASN A 16 9.08 -0.59 -13.53
CA ASN A 16 9.45 0.17 -14.73
C ASN A 16 9.18 -0.63 -16.02
N THR A 17 9.38 -1.95 -16.00
CA THR A 17 9.10 -2.82 -17.15
C THR A 17 7.60 -3.05 -17.36
N VAL A 18 6.87 -3.36 -16.29
CA VAL A 18 5.45 -3.76 -16.39
C VAL A 18 4.52 -2.55 -16.47
N PHE A 19 4.88 -1.45 -15.79
CA PHE A 19 4.06 -0.23 -15.69
C PHE A 19 4.86 1.03 -16.03
N PRO A 20 5.41 1.13 -17.26
CA PRO A 20 6.24 2.26 -17.64
C PRO A 20 5.49 3.58 -17.43
N HIS A 21 6.13 4.51 -16.71
CA HIS A 21 5.61 5.83 -16.35
C HIS A 21 4.25 5.87 -15.61
N ARG A 22 3.74 4.73 -15.15
CA ARG A 22 2.37 4.61 -14.61
C ARG A 22 2.29 4.16 -13.17
N TRP A 23 3.40 3.79 -12.55
CA TRP A 23 3.40 3.34 -11.16
C TRP A 23 3.76 4.47 -10.19
N ILE A 24 3.15 4.39 -9.00
CA ILE A 24 3.28 5.38 -7.93
C ILE A 24 4.16 4.79 -6.83
N GLY A 25 5.17 5.53 -6.39
CA GLY A 25 6.00 5.11 -5.26
C GLY A 25 7.24 5.95 -5.08
N ARG A 26 8.03 5.61 -4.05
CA ARG A 26 9.24 6.35 -3.71
C ARG A 26 10.28 6.21 -4.83
N ARG A 27 10.72 7.34 -5.41
CA ARG A 27 11.58 7.37 -6.62
C ARG A 27 10.98 6.67 -7.84
N GLY A 28 9.65 6.63 -7.94
CA GLY A 28 8.94 6.21 -9.15
C GLY A 28 8.62 7.38 -10.07
N PRO A 29 8.05 7.10 -11.27
CA PRO A 29 7.61 8.13 -12.21
C PRO A 29 6.59 9.10 -11.61
N ILE A 30 5.71 8.57 -10.76
CA ILE A 30 4.77 9.36 -9.96
C ILE A 30 5.23 9.23 -8.51
N GLU A 31 5.90 10.26 -8.00
CA GLU A 31 6.46 10.21 -6.66
C GLU A 31 5.37 10.35 -5.60
N ARG A 32 5.39 9.45 -4.61
CA ARG A 32 4.50 9.54 -3.45
C ARG A 32 5.24 10.21 -2.29
N PRO A 33 4.70 11.29 -1.72
CA PRO A 33 5.32 11.94 -0.57
C PRO A 33 5.43 10.98 0.63
N PRO A 34 6.48 11.13 1.45
CA PRO A 34 6.66 10.31 2.63
C PRO A 34 5.54 10.55 3.64
N ARG A 35 5.07 9.48 4.29
CA ARG A 35 4.04 9.51 5.35
C ARG A 35 2.69 10.09 4.92
N SER A 36 2.24 9.77 3.70
CA SER A 36 0.92 10.17 3.19
C SER A 36 -0.07 8.99 3.12
N PRO A 37 -0.59 8.49 4.25
CA PRO A 37 -1.62 7.45 4.28
C PRO A 37 -2.95 7.93 3.70
N ASP A 38 -3.25 9.22 3.85
CA ASP A 38 -4.37 9.93 3.22
C ASP A 38 -4.42 9.77 1.69
N LEU A 39 -3.26 9.63 1.05
CA LEU A 39 -3.15 9.48 -0.41
C LEU A 39 -3.35 8.04 -0.91
N SER A 40 -3.68 7.07 -0.06
CA SER A 40 -4.11 5.75 -0.53
C SER A 40 -5.51 5.42 -0.06
N HIS A 41 -6.33 5.01 -1.02
CA HIS A 41 -7.64 4.42 -0.79
C HIS A 41 -7.61 3.30 0.26
N ASN A 42 -6.55 2.49 0.28
CA ASN A 42 -6.39 1.43 1.27
C ASN A 42 -6.26 1.97 2.70
N ASP A 43 -5.34 2.91 2.92
CA ASP A 43 -5.08 3.47 4.27
C ASP A 43 -6.17 4.45 4.73
N TYR A 44 -6.75 5.24 3.82
CA TYR A 44 -7.81 6.20 4.15
C TYR A 44 -9.17 5.54 4.39
N PHE A 45 -9.57 4.59 3.52
CA PHE A 45 -10.93 4.03 3.53
C PHE A 45 -10.95 2.55 3.93
N LEU A 46 -10.25 1.70 3.18
CA LEU A 46 -10.39 0.25 3.31
C LEU A 46 -10.02 -0.25 4.71
N TRP A 47 -8.86 0.15 5.23
CA TRP A 47 -8.40 -0.29 6.54
C TRP A 47 -9.30 0.19 7.68
N GLY A 48 -9.85 1.40 7.60
CA GLY A 48 -10.84 1.88 8.58
C GLY A 48 -12.12 1.07 8.52
N HIS A 49 -12.64 0.82 7.31
CA HIS A 49 -13.85 0.05 7.10
C HIS A 49 -13.71 -1.42 7.53
N LEU A 50 -12.59 -2.05 7.19
CA LEU A 50 -12.32 -3.43 7.57
C LEU A 50 -12.18 -3.58 9.09
N LYS A 51 -11.49 -2.66 9.76
CA LYS A 51 -11.40 -2.67 11.22
C LYS A 51 -12.77 -2.58 11.87
N ASP A 52 -13.64 -1.68 11.40
CA ASP A 52 -15.01 -1.57 11.92
C ASP A 52 -15.79 -2.88 11.75
N ARG A 53 -15.63 -3.59 10.62
CA ARG A 53 -16.32 -4.87 10.42
C ARG A 53 -15.71 -6.03 11.17
N VAL A 54 -14.39 -6.23 11.08
CA VAL A 54 -13.69 -7.38 11.65
C VAL A 54 -13.75 -7.35 13.17
N TYR A 55 -13.64 -6.17 13.80
CA TYR A 55 -13.67 -6.05 15.26
C TYR A 55 -15.08 -5.88 15.84
N LYS A 56 -16.16 -5.98 15.04
CA LYS A 56 -17.53 -6.10 15.59
C LYS A 56 -17.69 -7.33 16.46
N THR A 57 -17.01 -8.41 16.08
CA THR A 57 -16.86 -9.63 16.87
C THR A 57 -15.37 -9.81 17.15
N LYS A 58 -15.00 -10.36 18.30
CA LYS A 58 -13.59 -10.64 18.58
C LYS A 58 -13.14 -11.82 17.70
N PRO A 59 -12.26 -11.64 16.69
CA PRO A 59 -11.77 -12.76 15.90
C PRO A 59 -10.95 -13.69 16.82
N GLN A 60 -11.17 -15.00 16.72
CA GLN A 60 -10.55 -16.00 17.59
C GLN A 60 -9.33 -16.65 16.93
N ASN A 61 -9.34 -16.77 15.60
CA ASN A 61 -8.29 -17.44 14.84
C ASN A 61 -8.15 -16.82 13.44
N LEU A 62 -7.28 -17.39 12.61
CA LEU A 62 -7.00 -16.90 11.24
C LEU A 62 -8.06 -17.31 10.21
N ASP A 63 -8.84 -18.35 10.52
CA ASP A 63 -9.89 -18.91 9.66
C ASP A 63 -11.27 -18.27 9.94
N ASP A 64 -11.39 -17.43 10.98
CA ASP A 64 -12.56 -16.58 11.28
C ASP A 64 -12.61 -15.35 10.34
#